data_AF-A0A812WLM3-F1
#
_entry.id   AF-A0A812WLM3-F1
#
_cell.length_a   1.000
_cell.length_b   1.000
_cell.length_c   1.000
_cell.angle_alpha   90.00
_cell.angle_beta   90.00
_cell.angle_gamma   90.00
#
_symmetry.space_group_name_H-M   'P 1'
#
loop_
_entity.id
_entity.type
_entity.pdbx_description
1 polymer ?
#
loop_
_entity_poly.entity_id
_entity_poly.type
_entity_poly.pdbx_seq_one_letter_code
_entity_poly.pdbx_strand_id
1 'polypeptide(L)'
;MILAAICGTLAGEYNYQVNMLPYFDVAMLQTYLDVDPASARGEHLMDAGRIVFSEGSHLDLQHSMGFMDTETWCVAPVTTRNLDGNSTMPAVVDFWAIGKNCCTGSTGGDFRCGSLLTQICLQLLRSDMRDAV
;
A
#
# COMPACT_ATOMS: atom_id res chain seq x y z
N MET A 1 39.95 -24.59 -9.56
CA MET A 1 39.97 -23.33 -8.79
C MET A 1 39.12 -22.25 -9.42
N ILE A 2 39.32 -21.89 -10.70
CA ILE A 2 38.54 -20.83 -11.37
C ILE A 2 37.03 -21.17 -11.47
N LEU A 3 36.69 -22.41 -11.81
CA LEU A 3 35.28 -22.84 -11.90
C LEU A 3 34.51 -22.69 -10.57
N ALA A 4 35.12 -23.10 -9.46
CA ALA A 4 34.52 -22.97 -8.14
C ALA A 4 34.31 -21.49 -7.75
N ALA A 5 35.24 -20.61 -8.11
CA ALA A 5 35.11 -19.18 -7.88
C ALA A 5 33.94 -18.58 -8.68
N ILE A 6 33.80 -18.94 -9.97
CA ILE A 6 32.69 -18.48 -10.83
C ILE A 6 31.34 -18.98 -10.29
N CYS A 7 31.23 -20.25 -9.91
CA CYS A 7 30.00 -20.79 -9.34
C CYS A 7 29.63 -20.08 -8.02
N GLY A 8 30.61 -19.79 -7.17
CA GLY A 8 30.41 -19.06 -5.92
C GLY A 8 29.88 -17.64 -6.15
N THR A 9 30.45 -16.90 -7.11
CA THR A 9 29.98 -15.54 -7.44
C THR A 9 28.57 -15.53 -8.01
N LEU A 10 28.22 -16.49 -8.88
CA LEU A 10 26.87 -16.58 -9.46
C LEU A 10 25.82 -16.93 -8.41
N ALA A 11 26.13 -17.86 -7.49
CA ALA A 11 25.23 -18.21 -6.40
C ALA A 11 25.07 -17.05 -5.40
N GLY A 12 26.13 -16.31 -5.12
CA GLY A 12 26.10 -15.11 -4.29
C GLY A 12 25.22 -14.01 -4.90
N GLU A 13 25.41 -13.72 -6.19
CA GLU A 13 24.61 -12.75 -6.92
C GLU A 13 23.13 -13.13 -6.95
N TYR A 14 22.82 -14.40 -7.22
CA TYR A 14 21.44 -14.89 -7.19
C TYR A 14 20.79 -14.74 -5.81
N ASN A 15 21.52 -15.05 -4.74
CA ASN A 15 21.01 -14.86 -3.38
C ASN A 15 20.80 -13.38 -3.05
N TYR A 16 21.72 -12.51 -3.47
CA TYR A 16 21.60 -11.07 -3.30
C TYR A 16 20.35 -10.53 -4.00
N GLN A 17 20.14 -10.93 -5.26
CA GLN A 17 18.99 -10.46 -6.04
C GLN A 17 17.65 -10.98 -5.53
N VAL A 18 17.58 -12.25 -5.15
CA VAL A 18 16.29 -12.87 -4.78
C VAL A 18 15.90 -12.57 -3.33
N ASN A 19 16.87 -12.50 -2.41
CA ASN A 19 16.56 -12.40 -0.98
C ASN A 19 16.95 -11.07 -0.35
N MET A 20 18.14 -10.55 -0.66
CA MET A 20 18.67 -9.36 0.03
C MET A 20 18.13 -8.05 -0.54
N LEU A 21 18.13 -7.88 -1.86
CA LEU A 21 17.60 -6.69 -2.52
C LEU A 21 16.17 -6.34 -2.09
N PRO A 22 15.17 -7.25 -2.17
CA PRO A 22 13.80 -6.90 -1.78
C PRO A 22 13.68 -6.54 -0.30
N TYR A 23 14.48 -7.16 0.57
CA TYR A 23 14.53 -6.81 1.98
C TYR A 23 15.07 -5.40 2.20
N PHE A 24 16.20 -5.05 1.57
CA PHE A 24 16.81 -3.73 1.72
C PHE A 24 15.95 -2.62 1.12
N ASP A 25 15.29 -2.87 -0.01
CA ASP A 25 14.37 -1.91 -0.63
C ASP A 25 13.23 -1.54 0.32
N VAL A 26 12.67 -2.50 1.06
CA VAL A 26 11.62 -2.21 2.07
C VAL A 26 12.20 -1.58 3.32
N ALA A 27 13.36 -2.05 3.78
CA ALA A 27 13.98 -1.60 5.02
C ALA A 27 14.52 -0.16 4.94
N MET A 28 14.85 0.33 3.74
CA MET A 28 15.40 1.68 3.55
C MET A 28 14.32 2.77 3.45
N LEU A 29 13.06 2.38 3.20
CA LEU A 29 11.95 3.32 3.07
C LEU A 29 11.58 3.99 4.41
N GLN A 30 11.12 5.23 4.36
CA GLN A 30 10.76 6.00 5.55
C GLN A 30 9.37 5.63 6.07
N THR A 31 9.19 5.75 7.39
CA THR A 31 7.88 5.62 8.03
C THR A 31 7.38 7.00 8.46
N TYR A 32 6.24 7.41 7.92
CA TYR A 32 5.57 8.66 8.29
C TYR A 32 4.42 8.39 9.25
N LEU A 33 4.31 9.23 10.28
CA LEU A 33 3.29 9.12 11.33
C LEU A 33 2.39 10.35 11.31
N ASP A 34 1.13 10.15 11.70
CA ASP A 34 0.13 11.21 11.86
C ASP A 34 -0.08 12.04 10.59
N VAL A 35 -0.12 11.36 9.43
CA VAL A 35 -0.36 12.02 8.14
C VAL A 35 -1.86 12.21 7.95
N ASP A 36 -2.27 13.45 7.67
CA ASP A 36 -3.65 13.76 7.32
C ASP A 36 -3.87 13.57 5.80
N PRO A 37 -4.74 12.64 5.37
CA PRO A 37 -4.97 12.38 3.95
C PRO A 37 -5.66 13.53 3.20
N ALA A 38 -6.27 14.50 3.89
CA ALA A 38 -6.90 15.65 3.24
C ALA A 38 -5.92 16.78 2.90
N SER A 39 -4.84 16.91 3.66
CA SER A 39 -3.84 17.98 3.49
C SER A 39 -2.51 17.49 2.91
N ALA A 40 -2.13 16.24 3.18
CA ALA A 40 -0.91 15.66 2.65
C ALA A 40 -1.03 15.36 1.15
N ARG A 41 0.07 15.60 0.42
CA ARG A 41 0.20 15.24 -0.99
C ARG A 41 1.06 14.00 -1.15
N GLY A 42 0.64 13.10 -2.03
CA GLY A 42 1.42 11.89 -2.35
C GLY A 42 2.82 12.23 -2.90
N GLU A 43 2.94 13.34 -3.62
CA GLU A 43 4.20 13.85 -4.18
C GLU A 43 5.31 14.06 -3.12
N HIS A 44 4.92 14.38 -1.88
CA HIS A 44 5.88 14.64 -0.80
C HIS A 44 6.29 13.38 -0.04
N LEU A 45 5.62 12.25 -0.29
CA LEU A 45 5.76 10.99 0.45
C LEU A 45 6.20 9.84 -0.47
N MET A 46 6.93 10.16 -1.54
CA MET A 46 7.37 9.18 -2.55
C MET A 46 8.43 8.20 -2.01
N ASP A 47 9.08 8.53 -0.90
CA ASP A 47 10.05 7.67 -0.19
C ASP A 47 9.43 6.92 1.00
N ALA A 48 8.10 7.02 1.18
CA ALA A 48 7.39 6.37 2.25
C ALA A 48 7.22 4.87 1.98
N GLY A 49 7.65 4.05 2.93
CA GLY A 49 7.37 2.60 2.94
C GLY A 49 6.14 2.27 3.76
N ARG A 50 5.90 3.07 4.81
CA ARG A 50 4.77 2.92 5.71
C ARG A 50 4.23 4.29 6.10
N ILE A 51 2.93 4.48 5.94
CA ILE A 51 2.23 5.70 6.34
C ILE A 51 1.20 5.32 7.39
N VAL A 52 1.27 5.95 8.55
CA VAL A 52 0.25 5.86 9.59
C VAL A 52 -0.54 7.16 9.54
N PHE A 53 -1.82 7.07 9.19
CA PHE A 53 -2.67 8.23 9.11
C PHE A 53 -3.08 8.75 10.50
N SER A 54 -3.44 10.02 10.56
CA SER A 54 -3.93 10.67 11.77
C SER A 54 -5.22 10.04 12.29
N GLU A 55 -5.51 10.24 13.57
CA GLU A 55 -6.76 9.80 14.18
C GLU A 55 -7.97 10.43 13.44
N GLY A 56 -9.02 9.63 13.19
CA GLY A 56 -10.19 10.04 12.40
C GLY A 56 -10.11 9.77 10.90
N SER A 57 -8.94 9.32 10.41
CA SER A 57 -8.79 8.80 9.05
C SER A 57 -9.55 7.49 8.89
N HIS A 58 -10.33 7.38 7.82
CA HIS A 58 -11.13 6.20 7.51
C HIS A 58 -11.18 5.95 6.00
N LEU A 59 -11.57 4.73 5.63
CA LEU A 59 -11.86 4.41 4.24
C LEU A 59 -13.26 4.92 3.89
N ASP A 60 -13.37 5.67 2.80
CA ASP A 60 -14.67 6.06 2.27
C ASP A 60 -15.20 4.96 1.35
N LEU A 61 -16.04 4.10 1.92
CA LEU A 61 -16.64 2.98 1.22
C LEU A 61 -17.64 3.42 0.15
N GLN A 62 -18.25 4.62 0.28
CA GLN A 62 -19.25 5.09 -0.69
C GLN A 62 -18.62 5.41 -2.05
N HIS A 63 -17.34 5.82 -2.04
CA HIS A 63 -16.56 6.10 -3.23
C HIS A 63 -15.57 4.97 -3.58
N SER A 64 -15.79 3.77 -3.05
CA SER A 64 -15.03 2.58 -3.46
C SER A 64 -15.48 2.07 -4.82
N MET A 65 -14.54 1.48 -5.57
CA MET A 65 -14.81 0.92 -6.90
C MET A 65 -14.13 -0.44 -7.07
N GLY A 66 -14.77 -1.33 -7.82
CA GLY A 66 -14.28 -2.65 -8.16
C GLY A 66 -14.08 -2.80 -9.66
N PHE A 67 -12.95 -3.37 -10.07
CA PHE A 67 -12.63 -3.74 -11.44
C PHE A 67 -12.34 -5.23 -11.50
N MET A 68 -12.98 -5.95 -12.43
CA MET A 68 -12.78 -7.39 -12.59
C MET A 68 -11.92 -7.67 -13.81
N ASP A 69 -10.76 -8.28 -13.58
CA ASP A 69 -9.89 -8.83 -14.62
C ASP A 69 -9.18 -10.09 -14.10
N THR A 70 -9.67 -11.27 -14.50
CA THR A 70 -9.35 -12.59 -13.95
C THR A 70 -9.67 -12.76 -12.44
N GLU A 71 -9.28 -11.80 -11.61
CA GLU A 71 -9.63 -11.61 -10.19
C GLU A 71 -10.32 -10.23 -10.00
N THR A 72 -11.04 -10.02 -8.90
CA THR A 72 -11.66 -8.72 -8.61
C THR A 72 -10.67 -7.81 -7.89
N TRP A 73 -10.31 -6.69 -8.49
CA TRP A 73 -9.52 -5.63 -7.88
C TRP A 73 -10.44 -4.58 -7.26
N CYS A 74 -10.25 -4.30 -5.99
CA CYS A 74 -11.05 -3.35 -5.24
C CYS A 74 -10.17 -2.19 -4.80
N VAL A 75 -10.65 -0.97 -4.95
CA VAL A 75 -9.98 0.24 -4.46
C VAL A 75 -10.93 1.08 -3.63
N ALA A 76 -10.44 1.65 -2.54
CA ALA A 76 -11.18 2.51 -1.64
C ALA A 76 -10.33 3.74 -1.25
N PRO A 77 -10.85 4.97 -1.41
CA PRO A 77 -10.11 6.17 -1.05
C PRO A 77 -9.99 6.30 0.47
N VAL A 78 -8.86 6.82 0.94
CA VAL A 78 -8.63 7.16 2.34
C VAL A 78 -8.98 8.63 2.53
N THR A 79 -9.92 8.92 3.43
CA THR A 79 -10.35 10.29 3.75
C THR A 79 -10.35 10.52 5.25
N THR A 80 -10.30 11.79 5.65
CA THR A 80 -10.47 12.17 7.05
C THR A 80 -11.90 12.64 7.29
N ARG A 81 -12.46 12.27 8.44
CA ARG A 81 -13.77 12.76 8.87
C ARG A 81 -13.54 14.01 9.71
N ASN A 82 -14.04 15.16 9.27
CA ASN A 82 -14.00 16.36 10.09
C ASN A 82 -14.95 16.22 11.30
N LEU A 83 -14.68 17.00 12.35
CA LEU A 83 -15.43 17.03 13.61
C LEU A 83 -16.94 17.29 13.44
N ASP A 84 -17.35 17.82 12.28
CA ASP A 84 -18.75 18.11 11.92
C ASP A 84 -19.51 16.89 11.35
N GLY A 85 -18.87 15.71 11.30
CA GLY A 85 -19.48 14.47 10.79
C GLY A 85 -19.59 14.37 9.27
N ASN A 86 -19.21 15.43 8.54
CA ASN A 86 -19.13 15.43 7.08
C ASN A 86 -17.77 14.91 6.63
N SER A 87 -17.75 13.90 5.75
CA SER A 87 -16.52 13.43 5.10
C SER A 87 -16.01 14.55 4.19
N THR A 88 -14.90 15.20 4.56
CA THR A 88 -14.23 16.12 3.65
C THR A 88 -13.44 15.31 2.66
N MET A 89 -14.06 15.03 1.51
CA MET A 89 -13.32 14.57 0.36
C MET A 89 -12.47 15.74 -0.15
N PRO A 90 -11.14 15.66 -0.11
CA PRO A 90 -10.31 16.69 -0.70
C PRO A 90 -10.57 16.74 -2.22
N ALA A 91 -10.38 17.91 -2.83
CA ALA A 91 -10.57 18.09 -4.28
C ALA A 91 -9.67 17.16 -5.11
N VAL A 92 -8.58 16.67 -4.51
CA VAL A 92 -7.67 15.67 -5.05
C VAL A 92 -7.43 14.61 -3.98
N VAL A 93 -7.66 13.34 -4.31
CA VAL A 93 -7.43 12.21 -3.42
C VAL A 93 -6.18 11.45 -3.88
N ASP A 94 -5.12 11.52 -3.08
CA ASP A 94 -3.84 10.87 -3.40
C ASP A 94 -3.72 9.46 -2.78
N PHE A 95 -4.43 9.18 -1.68
CA PHE A 95 -4.29 7.94 -0.93
C PHE A 95 -5.45 6.97 -1.18
N TRP A 96 -5.10 5.76 -1.59
CA TRP A 96 -6.05 4.70 -1.93
C TRP A 96 -5.61 3.38 -1.31
N ALA A 97 -6.54 2.68 -0.67
CA ALA A 97 -6.38 1.29 -0.30
C ALA A 97 -6.75 0.40 -1.49
N ILE A 98 -5.90 -0.58 -1.81
CA ILE A 98 -6.06 -1.48 -2.95
C ILE A 98 -5.97 -2.91 -2.44
N GLY A 99 -6.84 -3.79 -2.92
CA GLY A 99 -6.76 -5.22 -2.61
C GLY A 99 -7.51 -6.10 -3.60
N LYS A 100 -7.16 -7.38 -3.65
CA LYS A 100 -7.82 -8.38 -4.50
C LYS A 100 -8.89 -9.12 -3.72
N ASN A 101 -10.06 -9.32 -4.34
CA ASN A 101 -11.22 -10.02 -3.80
C ASN A 101 -11.72 -9.45 -2.46
N CYS A 102 -11.62 -8.13 -2.31
CA CYS A 102 -11.93 -7.40 -1.08
C CYS A 102 -13.33 -6.75 -1.05
N CYS A 103 -14.10 -6.90 -2.12
CA CYS A 103 -15.38 -6.26 -2.39
C CYS A 103 -16.35 -7.24 -3.04
N THR A 104 -17.66 -6.97 -2.93
CA THR A 104 -18.72 -7.80 -3.52
C THR A 104 -18.89 -7.55 -5.02
N GLY A 105 -17.86 -7.91 -5.80
CA GLY A 105 -17.85 -7.78 -7.25
C GLY A 105 -17.47 -6.38 -7.75
N SER A 106 -17.88 -6.03 -8.97
CA SER A 106 -17.57 -4.73 -9.59
C SER A 106 -18.49 -3.59 -9.11
N THR A 107 -19.53 -3.93 -8.35
CA THR A 107 -20.45 -2.95 -7.77
C THR A 107 -19.79 -2.45 -6.49
N GLY A 108 -19.08 -1.31 -6.59
CA GLY A 108 -18.44 -0.67 -5.44
C GLY A 108 -19.43 -0.38 -4.29
N GLY A 109 -18.90 -0.01 -3.13
CA GLY A 109 -19.69 0.26 -1.93
C GLY A 109 -19.24 -0.54 -0.70
N ASP A 110 -18.36 -1.53 -0.87
CA ASP A 110 -17.83 -2.34 0.21
C ASP A 110 -16.34 -2.65 0.01
N PHE A 111 -15.54 -2.44 1.06
CA PHE A 111 -14.12 -2.81 1.09
C PHE A 111 -13.81 -3.44 2.45
N ARG A 112 -13.32 -4.69 2.43
CA ARG A 112 -13.17 -5.51 3.65
C ARG A 112 -11.75 -6.02 3.90
N CYS A 113 -10.78 -5.62 3.07
CA CYS A 113 -9.41 -6.10 3.25
C CYS A 113 -8.64 -5.30 4.29
N GLY A 114 -7.74 -6.01 5.00
CA GLY A 114 -6.90 -5.45 6.05
C GLY A 114 -7.55 -5.52 7.44
N SER A 115 -6.75 -5.88 8.44
CA SER A 115 -7.14 -5.81 9.84
C SER A 115 -7.33 -4.34 10.25
N LEU A 116 -8.57 -3.86 10.23
CA LEU A 116 -9.02 -2.50 10.64
C LEU A 116 -8.95 -2.26 12.16
N LEU A 117 -7.95 -2.81 12.85
CA LEU A 117 -7.91 -2.77 14.31
C LEU A 117 -7.10 -1.56 14.80
N THR A 118 -7.60 -0.36 14.56
CA THR A 118 -7.28 0.92 15.26
C THR A 118 -6.36 1.95 14.60
N GLN A 119 -5.60 1.61 13.54
CA GLN A 119 -4.89 2.63 12.74
C GLN A 119 -4.76 2.18 11.30
N ILE A 120 -5.28 2.97 10.35
CA ILE A 120 -5.06 2.70 8.93
C ILE A 120 -3.58 2.95 8.65
N CYS A 121 -2.88 1.85 8.42
CA CYS A 121 -1.48 1.85 8.03
C CYS A 121 -1.43 1.46 6.56
N LEU A 122 -1.06 2.40 5.70
CA LEU A 122 -0.81 2.10 4.30
C LEU A 122 0.64 1.65 4.15
N GLN A 123 0.83 0.42 3.69
CA GLN A 123 2.14 -0.06 3.30
C GLN A 123 2.24 0.02 1.78
N LEU A 124 3.12 0.90 1.29
CA LEU A 124 3.35 1.10 -0.14
C LEU A 124 4.29 0.01 -0.66
N LEU A 125 3.83 -1.25 -0.61
CA LEU A 125 4.56 -2.35 -1.22
C LEU A 125 4.32 -2.34 -2.73
N ARG A 126 5.43 -2.26 -3.47
CA ARG A 126 5.47 -2.47 -4.92
C ARG A 126 4.79 -3.80 -5.26
N SER A 127 3.92 -3.79 -6.27
CA SER A 127 3.15 -4.97 -6.69
C SER A 127 4.00 -6.21 -6.96
N ASP A 128 5.20 -5.99 -7.50
CA ASP A 128 6.14 -7.04 -7.90
C ASP A 128 6.65 -7.88 -6.72
N MET A 129 6.54 -7.36 -5.50
CA MET A 129 7.04 -8.04 -4.29
C MET A 129 5.97 -8.88 -3.57
N ARG A 130 4.71 -8.83 -4.03
CA ARG A 130 3.62 -9.65 -3.47
C ARG A 130 3.67 -11.10 -3.95
N ASP A 131 4.30 -11.37 -5.09
CA ASP A 131 4.36 -12.71 -5.69
C ASP A 131 5.65 -13.48 -5.35
N ALA A 132 6.53 -12.87 -4.53
CA ALA A 132 7.82 -13.44 -4.12
C ALA A 132 7.80 -14.14 -2.74
N VAL A 133 6.61 -14.33 -2.14
CA VAL A 133 6.42 -15.03 -0.86
C VAL A 133 5.49 -16.23 -1.03
#